data_AF-A0A7V5YIA2-F1
#
_entry.id   AF-A0A7V5YIA2-F1
#
_cell.length_a   1.000
_cell.length_b   1.000
_cell.length_c   1.000
_cell.angle_alpha   90.00
_cell.angle_beta   90.00
_cell.angle_gamma   90.00
#
_symmetry.space_group_name_H-M   'P 1'
#
loop_
_entity.id
_entity.type
_entity.pdbx_description
1 polymer ?
#
loop_
_entity_poly.entity_id
_entity_poly.type
_entity_poly.pdbx_seq_one_letter_code
_entity_poly.pdbx_strand_id
1 'polypeptide(L)'
;MINVINLTRRLFSALIAGGVVFSTLYLGTRFDVQWIVGILILFAAYPAGVEYIQLMKRLQIPIAAPEFLIWIPILVFSTVIFNGRYSVVALLLAITYQVLRYLGSLPHRDGFLKAVAGVFGLLYIPWPLTFLYQIYISGGDRPAVGASNALIIL
;
A
#
# COMPACT_ATOMS: atom_id res chain seq x y z
N MET A 1 33.38 5.78 -2.34
CA MET A 1 33.34 6.11 -3.78
C MET A 1 31.98 5.72 -4.34
N ILE A 2 31.20 6.68 -4.84
CA ILE A 2 29.93 6.39 -5.52
C ILE A 2 30.28 5.75 -6.86
N ASN A 3 29.90 4.49 -7.05
CA ASN A 3 30.13 3.78 -8.31
C ASN A 3 29.21 4.39 -9.38
N VAL A 4 29.79 5.01 -10.41
CA VAL A 4 29.06 5.72 -11.48
C VAL A 4 28.01 4.82 -12.14
N ILE A 5 28.31 3.53 -12.28
CA ILE A 5 27.39 2.51 -12.82
C ILE A 5 26.14 2.35 -11.93
N ASN A 6 26.30 2.38 -10.60
CA ASN A 6 25.17 2.31 -9.67
C ASN A 6 24.34 3.59 -9.69
N LEU A 7 24.96 4.76 -9.83
CA LEU A 7 24.26 6.04 -9.91
C LEU A 7 23.37 6.09 -11.16
N THR A 8 23.92 5.74 -12.32
CA THR A 8 23.20 5.72 -13.59
C THR A 8 22.02 4.74 -13.52
N ARG A 9 22.22 3.52 -13.01
CA ARG A 9 21.13 2.53 -12.87
C ARG A 9 20.00 3.03 -11.99
N ARG A 10 20.30 3.71 -10.88
CA ARG A 10 19.29 4.30 -9.97
C ARG A 10 18.50 5.41 -10.64
N LEU A 11 19.16 6.28 -11.39
CA LEU A 11 18.49 7.36 -12.14
C LEU A 11 17.56 6.80 -13.20
N PHE A 12 18.01 5.82 -14.00
CA PHE A 12 17.15 5.17 -14.99
C PHE A 12 15.96 4.45 -14.34
N SER A 13 16.17 3.72 -13.23
CA SER A 13 15.05 3.08 -12.52
C SER A 13 14.05 4.09 -11.97
N ALA A 14 14.53 5.24 -11.48
CA ALA A 14 13.66 6.31 -10.99
C ALA A 14 12.86 6.97 -12.12
N LEU A 15 13.49 7.23 -13.27
CA LEU A 15 12.82 7.78 -14.45
C LEU A 15 11.77 6.83 -15.00
N ILE A 16 12.09 5.54 -15.10
CA ILE A 16 11.13 4.52 -15.57
C ILE A 16 9.96 4.40 -14.58
N ALA A 17 10.24 4.27 -13.29
CA ALA A 17 9.19 4.16 -12.27
C ALA A 17 8.30 5.42 -12.24
N GLY A 18 8.90 6.60 -12.27
CA GLY A 18 8.18 7.88 -12.36
C GLY A 18 7.33 7.95 -13.63
N GLY A 19 7.90 7.61 -14.79
CA GLY A 19 7.17 7.57 -16.06
C GLY A 19 5.96 6.65 -16.01
N VAL A 20 6.12 5.44 -15.49
CA VAL A 20 5.01 4.48 -15.31
C VAL A 20 3.92 5.06 -14.41
N VAL A 21 4.27 5.63 -13.27
CA VAL A 21 3.30 6.24 -12.33
C VAL A 21 2.55 7.39 -13.02
N PHE A 22 3.27 8.34 -13.63
CA PHE A 22 2.66 9.49 -14.30
C PHE A 22 1.79 9.09 -15.49
N SER A 23 2.26 8.17 -16.34
CA SER A 23 1.47 7.67 -17.46
C SER A 23 0.20 6.96 -16.97
N THR A 24 0.28 6.17 -15.91
CA THR A 24 -0.88 5.48 -15.34
C THR A 24 -1.91 6.46 -14.81
N LEU A 25 -1.49 7.48 -14.05
CA LEU A 25 -2.37 8.53 -13.54
C LEU A 25 -2.98 9.37 -14.69
N TYR A 26 -2.19 9.71 -15.71
CA TYR A 26 -2.66 10.43 -16.89
C TYR A 26 -3.71 9.63 -17.67
N LEU A 27 -3.45 8.34 -17.93
CA LEU A 27 -4.41 7.47 -18.62
C LEU A 27 -5.68 7.29 -17.79
N GLY A 28 -5.54 7.08 -16.48
CA GLY A 28 -6.67 6.95 -15.55
C GLY A 28 -7.57 8.18 -15.54
N THR A 29 -6.99 9.39 -15.58
CA THR A 29 -7.75 10.66 -15.63
C THR A 29 -8.33 10.93 -17.02
N ARG A 30 -7.57 10.65 -18.08
CA ARG A 30 -7.97 10.98 -19.46
C ARG A 30 -9.09 10.09 -19.99
N PHE A 31 -9.09 8.82 -19.61
CA PHE A 31 -10.04 7.81 -20.11
C PHE A 31 -11.10 7.41 -19.08
N ASP A 32 -11.13 8.06 -17.91
CA ASP A 32 -12.01 7.74 -16.78
C ASP A 32 -11.90 6.27 -16.29
N VAL A 33 -10.71 5.71 -16.39
CA VAL A 33 -10.40 4.32 -16.05
C VAL A 33 -9.72 4.27 -14.68
N GLN A 34 -10.51 4.50 -13.62
CA GLN A 34 -9.97 4.67 -12.26
C GLN A 34 -9.36 3.38 -11.67
N TRP A 35 -9.83 2.20 -12.09
CA TRP A 35 -9.34 0.92 -11.59
C TRP A 35 -7.87 0.62 -11.93
N ILE A 36 -7.34 1.26 -12.98
CA ILE A 36 -5.94 1.12 -13.41
C ILE A 36 -4.97 1.63 -12.34
N VAL A 37 -5.34 2.69 -11.61
CA VAL A 37 -4.54 3.23 -10.50
C VAL A 37 -4.54 2.25 -9.32
N GLY A 38 -5.65 1.55 -9.11
CA GLY A 38 -5.76 0.47 -8.13
C GLY A 38 -4.79 -0.68 -8.38
N ILE A 39 -4.64 -1.08 -9.64
CA ILE A 39 -3.68 -2.13 -10.04
C ILE A 39 -2.23 -1.66 -9.79
N LEU A 40 -1.93 -0.41 -10.13
CA LEU A 40 -0.61 0.17 -9.85
C LEU A 40 -0.30 0.15 -8.35
N ILE A 41 -1.28 0.54 -7.52
CA ILE A 41 -1.15 0.49 -6.06
C ILE A 41 -0.94 -0.94 -5.57
N LEU A 42 -1.68 -1.92 -6.11
CA LEU A 42 -1.48 -3.32 -5.76
C LEU A 42 -0.07 -3.81 -6.12
N PHE A 43 0.42 -3.42 -7.31
CA PHE A 43 1.76 -3.77 -7.79
C PHE A 43 2.88 -3.16 -6.93
N ALA A 44 2.63 -2.02 -6.29
CA ALA A 44 3.56 -1.42 -5.32
C ALA A 44 3.41 -2.02 -3.90
N ALA A 45 2.17 -2.17 -3.43
CA ALA A 45 1.86 -2.59 -2.07
C ALA A 45 2.21 -4.06 -1.81
N TYR A 46 1.99 -4.95 -2.79
CA TYR A 46 2.20 -6.38 -2.60
C TYR A 46 3.69 -6.74 -2.40
N PRO A 47 4.64 -6.29 -3.27
CA PRO A 47 6.06 -6.47 -3.02
C PRO A 47 6.54 -5.82 -1.72
N ALA A 48 6.05 -4.62 -1.40
CA ALA A 48 6.36 -3.95 -0.14
C ALA A 48 5.90 -4.79 1.07
N GLY A 49 4.74 -5.44 0.98
CA GLY A 49 4.25 -6.38 2.00
C GLY A 49 5.15 -7.61 2.15
N VAL A 50 5.65 -8.16 1.04
CA VAL A 50 6.61 -9.27 1.06
C VAL A 50 7.93 -8.85 1.72
N GLU A 51 8.48 -7.69 1.36
CA GLU A 51 9.69 -7.15 1.99
C GLU A 51 9.50 -6.89 3.48
N TYR A 52 8.33 -6.38 3.86
CA TYR A 52 7.97 -6.16 5.26
C TYR A 52 7.96 -7.47 6.07
N ILE A 53 7.33 -8.53 5.54
CA ILE A 53 7.35 -9.85 6.18
C ILE A 53 8.78 -10.36 6.34
N GLN A 54 9.62 -10.19 5.32
CA GLN A 54 11.03 -10.58 5.40
C GLN A 54 11.78 -9.79 6.47
N LEU A 55 11.53 -8.48 6.58
CA LEU A 55 12.10 -7.63 7.62
C LEU A 55 11.68 -8.10 9.02
N MET A 56 10.38 -8.37 9.21
CA MET A 56 9.84 -8.84 10.48
C MET A 56 10.42 -10.21 10.87
N LYS A 57 10.61 -11.10 9.89
CA LYS A 57 11.31 -12.37 10.09
C LYS A 57 12.75 -12.18 10.56
N ARG A 58 13.49 -11.20 9.99
CA ARG A 58 14.86 -10.86 10.43
C ARG A 58 14.89 -10.28 11.84
N LEU A 59 13.85 -9.57 12.25
CA LEU A 59 13.68 -9.04 13.61
C LEU A 59 13.16 -10.09 14.62
N GLN A 60 13.06 -11.37 14.23
CA GLN A 60 12.53 -12.45 15.05
C GLN A 60 11.05 -12.27 15.46
N ILE A 61 10.29 -11.48 14.70
CA ILE A 61 8.84 -11.28 14.88
C ILE A 61 8.13 -11.90 13.66
N PRO A 62 8.03 -13.24 13.55
CA PRO A 62 7.39 -13.85 12.41
C PRO A 62 5.88 -13.57 12.44
N ILE A 63 5.40 -12.86 11.43
CA ILE A 63 3.98 -12.64 11.16
C ILE A 63 3.49 -13.76 10.23
N ALA A 64 2.24 -14.16 10.40
CA ALA A 64 1.53 -15.09 9.53
C ALA A 64 1.41 -14.47 8.12
N ALA A 65 2.36 -14.86 7.26
CA ALA A 65 2.60 -14.26 5.96
C ALA A 65 1.41 -14.38 4.98
N PRO A 66 0.77 -15.56 4.83
CA PRO A 66 -0.40 -15.69 3.95
C PRO A 66 -1.54 -14.76 4.36
N GLU A 67 -1.83 -14.71 5.66
CA GLU A 67 -2.95 -13.95 6.20
C GLU A 67 -2.66 -12.44 6.18
N PHE A 68 -1.41 -12.01 6.33
CA PHE A 68 -1.04 -10.61 6.11
C PHE A 68 -1.16 -10.22 4.63
N LEU A 69 -0.63 -11.04 3.72
CA LEU A 69 -0.61 -10.73 2.29
C LEU A 69 -2.01 -10.72 1.66
N ILE A 70 -2.95 -11.54 2.14
CA ILE A 70 -4.33 -11.54 1.62
C ILE A 70 -5.08 -10.24 1.95
N TRP A 71 -4.73 -9.58 3.06
CA TRP A 71 -5.35 -8.29 3.41
C TRP A 71 -4.95 -7.17 2.44
N ILE A 72 -3.77 -7.23 1.82
CA ILE A 72 -3.32 -6.21 0.85
C ILE A 72 -4.29 -6.08 -0.35
N PRO A 73 -4.58 -7.13 -1.15
CA PRO A 73 -5.53 -7.04 -2.24
C PRO A 73 -6.94 -6.74 -1.75
N ILE A 74 -7.37 -7.28 -0.59
CA ILE A 74 -8.68 -6.96 -0.01
C ILE A 74 -8.81 -5.45 0.23
N LEU A 75 -7.79 -4.83 0.85
CA LEU A 75 -7.78 -3.39 1.13
C LEU A 75 -7.77 -2.58 -0.17
N VAL A 76 -6.94 -2.95 -1.14
CA VAL A 76 -6.87 -2.26 -2.43
C VAL A 76 -8.21 -2.36 -3.18
N PHE A 77 -8.77 -3.56 -3.32
CA PHE A 77 -10.05 -3.74 -4.01
C PHE A 77 -11.22 -3.11 -3.26
N SER A 78 -11.23 -3.14 -1.92
CA SER A 78 -12.25 -2.44 -1.12
C SER A 78 -12.25 -0.93 -1.37
N THR A 79 -11.11 -0.39 -1.77
CA THR A 79 -10.96 1.02 -2.13
C THR A 79 -11.32 1.28 -3.59
N VAL A 80 -10.85 0.42 -4.49
CA VAL A 80 -10.93 0.65 -5.94
C VAL A 80 -12.30 0.29 -6.50
N ILE A 81 -12.85 -0.87 -6.13
CA ILE A 81 -14.12 -1.38 -6.67
C ILE A 81 -15.32 -0.64 -6.07
N PHE A 82 -15.22 -0.25 -4.79
CA PHE A 82 -16.32 0.35 -4.06
C PHE A 82 -16.13 1.85 -3.79
N ASN A 83 -15.28 2.52 -4.58
CA ASN A 83 -15.00 3.96 -4.46
C ASN A 83 -14.66 4.39 -3.01
N GLY A 84 -13.86 3.59 -2.31
CA GLY A 84 -13.44 3.86 -0.93
C GLY A 84 -14.47 3.56 0.15
N ARG A 85 -15.74 3.28 -0.18
CA ARG A 85 -16.84 3.14 0.79
C ARG A 85 -16.58 2.12 1.90
N TYR A 86 -15.91 1.02 1.57
CA TYR A 86 -15.63 -0.06 2.52
C TYR A 86 -14.16 -0.14 2.94
N SER A 87 -13.32 0.80 2.52
CA SER A 87 -11.87 0.78 2.78
C SER A 87 -11.55 0.81 4.29
N VAL A 88 -12.22 1.69 5.04
CA VAL A 88 -12.07 1.83 6.50
C VAL A 88 -12.52 0.55 7.20
N VAL A 89 -13.67 -0.01 6.77
CA VAL A 89 -14.23 -1.24 7.36
C VAL A 89 -13.28 -2.41 7.12
N ALA A 90 -12.76 -2.55 5.90
CA ALA A 90 -11.78 -3.57 5.56
C ALA A 90 -10.48 -3.41 6.37
N LEU A 91 -10.01 -2.18 6.59
CA LEU A 91 -8.84 -1.92 7.45
C LEU A 91 -9.10 -2.33 8.89
N LEU A 92 -10.24 -1.92 9.46
CA LEU A 92 -10.60 -2.27 10.84
C LEU A 92 -10.72 -3.78 11.02
N LEU A 93 -11.30 -4.49 10.04
CA LEU A 93 -11.35 -5.95 10.03
C LEU A 93 -9.95 -6.56 9.95
N ALA A 94 -9.08 -6.04 9.11
CA ALA A 94 -7.70 -6.50 8.98
C ALA A 94 -6.91 -6.32 10.29
N ILE A 95 -7.02 -5.15 10.92
CA ILE A 95 -6.42 -4.84 12.23
C ILE A 95 -6.97 -5.78 13.30
N THR A 96 -8.30 -5.91 13.38
CA THR A 96 -8.97 -6.77 14.36
C THR A 96 -8.52 -8.22 14.19
N TYR A 97 -8.43 -8.70 12.96
CA TYR A 97 -7.92 -10.02 12.65
C TYR A 97 -6.48 -10.23 13.16
N GLN A 98 -5.57 -9.29 12.90
CA GLN A 98 -4.19 -9.40 13.38
C GLN A 98 -4.13 -9.42 14.91
N VAL A 99 -4.91 -8.58 15.59
CA VAL A 99 -4.95 -8.57 17.06
C VAL A 99 -5.49 -9.89 17.61
N LEU A 100 -6.64 -10.36 17.12
CA LEU A 100 -7.26 -11.60 17.59
C LEU A 100 -6.38 -12.83 17.33
N ARG A 101 -5.68 -12.85 16.19
CA ARG A 101 -4.78 -13.95 15.81
C ARG A 101 -3.67 -14.19 16.82
N TYR A 102 -3.13 -13.13 17.41
CA TYR A 102 -2.00 -13.23 18.36
C TYR A 102 -2.38 -12.99 19.81
N LEU A 103 -3.66 -12.69 20.11
CA LEU A 103 -4.13 -12.40 21.46
C LEU A 103 -3.81 -13.52 22.46
N GLY A 104 -3.97 -14.78 22.04
CA GLY A 104 -3.68 -15.96 22.87
C GLY A 104 -2.26 -16.53 22.74
N SER A 105 -1.35 -15.84 22.04
CA SER A 105 0.01 -16.36 21.83
C SER A 105 0.85 -16.27 23.10
N LEU A 106 1.50 -17.38 23.47
CA LEU A 106 2.47 -17.43 24.55
C LEU A 106 3.91 -17.51 23.99
N PRO A 107 4.89 -16.79 24.56
CA PRO A 107 4.72 -15.81 25.64
C PRO A 107 3.96 -14.56 25.16
N HIS A 108 3.15 -13.95 26.04
CA HIS A 108 2.26 -12.83 25.68
C HIS A 108 2.97 -11.65 25.03
N ARG A 109 4.22 -11.38 25.43
CA ARG A 109 5.06 -10.32 24.82
C ARG A 109 5.27 -10.54 23.32
N ASP A 110 5.48 -11.79 22.90
CA ASP A 110 5.71 -12.11 21.49
C ASP A 110 4.40 -12.01 20.71
N GLY A 111 3.28 -12.42 21.31
CA GLY A 111 1.95 -12.21 20.76
C GLY A 111 1.65 -10.73 20.51
N PHE A 112 1.94 -9.89 21.51
CA PHE A 112 1.79 -8.45 21.40
C PHE A 112 2.66 -7.86 20.28
N LEU A 113 3.95 -8.22 20.21
CA LEU A 113 4.85 -7.71 19.17
C LEU A 113 4.40 -8.13 17.76
N LYS A 114 3.90 -9.36 17.60
CA LYS A 114 3.36 -9.85 16.31
C LYS A 114 2.08 -9.12 15.93
N ALA A 115 1.16 -8.88 16.87
CA ALA A 115 -0.04 -8.09 16.64
C ALA A 115 0.31 -6.66 16.21
N VAL A 116 1.19 -6.01 16.96
CA VAL A 116 1.65 -4.65 16.66
C VAL A 116 2.31 -4.58 15.30
N ALA A 117 3.19 -5.52 14.96
CA ALA A 117 3.83 -5.58 13.66
C ALA A 117 2.80 -5.81 12.53
N GLY A 118 1.84 -6.73 12.71
CA GLY A 118 0.75 -6.93 11.75
C GLY A 118 -0.05 -5.65 11.50
N VAL A 119 -0.42 -4.93 12.56
CA VAL A 119 -1.17 -3.67 12.48
C VAL A 119 -0.36 -2.58 11.79
N PHE A 120 0.90 -2.36 12.18
CA PHE A 120 1.75 -1.34 11.56
C PHE A 120 2.05 -1.65 10.09
N GLY A 121 2.26 -2.92 9.73
CA GLY A 121 2.44 -3.31 8.33
C GLY A 121 1.24 -2.92 7.46
N LEU A 122 0.02 -3.11 7.97
CA LEU A 122 -1.21 -2.73 7.26
C LEU A 122 -1.41 -1.20 7.22
N LEU A 123 -1.10 -0.50 8.31
CA LEU A 123 -1.21 0.96 8.39
C LEU A 123 -0.16 1.70 7.56
N TYR A 124 1.01 1.10 7.33
CA TYR A 124 2.12 1.76 6.67
C TYR A 124 2.24 1.43 5.18
N ILE A 125 1.77 0.25 4.75
CA ILE A 125 1.94 -0.20 3.36
C ILE A 125 0.66 0.03 2.54
N PRO A 126 -0.42 -0.74 2.71
CA PRO A 126 -1.62 -0.58 1.88
C PRO A 126 -2.43 0.67 2.23
N TRP A 127 -2.46 1.10 3.50
CA TRP A 127 -3.31 2.22 3.91
C TRP A 127 -2.91 3.59 3.34
N PRO A 128 -1.63 4.01 3.36
CA PRO A 128 -1.26 5.32 2.83
C PRO A 128 -1.42 5.37 1.30
N LEU A 129 -1.15 4.27 0.60
CA LEU A 129 -1.39 4.17 -0.84
C LEU A 129 -2.89 4.25 -1.18
N THR A 130 -3.73 3.64 -0.33
CA THR A 130 -5.19 3.77 -0.40
C THR A 130 -5.65 5.21 -0.16
N PHE A 131 -5.05 5.90 0.81
CA PHE A 131 -5.34 7.31 1.08
C PHE A 131 -4.98 8.21 -0.10
N LEU A 132 -3.82 7.96 -0.76
CA LEU A 132 -3.44 8.66 -1.99
C LEU A 132 -4.46 8.43 -3.12
N TYR A 133 -4.99 7.21 -3.26
CA TYR A 133 -6.07 6.93 -4.21
C TYR A 133 -7.35 7.71 -3.88
N GLN A 134 -7.71 7.81 -2.59
CA GLN A 134 -8.87 8.59 -2.17
C GLN A 134 -8.70 10.07 -2.50
N ILE A 135 -7.50 10.64 -2.28
CA ILE A 135 -7.19 12.01 -2.71
C ILE A 135 -7.35 12.15 -4.22
N TYR A 136 -6.82 11.20 -4.99
CA TYR A 136 -6.93 11.19 -6.45
C TYR A 136 -8.39 11.22 -6.94
N ILE A 137 -9.29 10.41 -6.36
CA ILE A 137 -10.71 10.39 -6.75
C ILE A 137 -11.55 11.51 -6.14
N SER A 138 -11.11 12.12 -5.02
CA SER A 138 -11.84 13.20 -4.33
C SER A 138 -11.94 14.51 -5.12
N GLY A 139 -11.26 14.61 -6.26
CA GLY A 139 -11.26 15.77 -7.16
C GLY A 139 -12.57 16.05 -7.92
N GLY A 140 -13.64 15.28 -7.71
CA GLY A 140 -14.97 15.54 -8.30
C GLY A 140 -15.02 15.42 -9.83
N ASP A 141 -15.86 16.23 -10.49
CA ASP A 141 -16.15 16.23 -11.95
C ASP A 141 -14.95 16.56 -12.87
N ARG A 142 -13.78 16.81 -12.29
CA ARG A 142 -12.52 17.03 -13.04
C ARG A 142 -11.39 16.26 -12.37
N PRO A 143 -11.09 15.02 -12.83
CA PRO A 143 -9.96 14.21 -12.34
C PRO A 143 -8.60 14.92 -12.39
N ALA A 144 -8.48 15.98 -13.22
CA ALA A 144 -7.33 16.87 -13.28
C ALA A 144 -7.03 17.60 -11.96
N VAL A 145 -8.03 17.86 -11.11
CA VAL A 145 -7.88 18.59 -9.84
C VAL A 145 -7.36 17.67 -8.72
N GLY A 146 -7.73 16.38 -8.74
CA GLY A 146 -7.22 15.38 -7.79
C GLY A 146 -5.72 15.08 -7.98
N ALA A 147 -5.28 15.01 -9.24
CA ALA A 147 -3.85 14.85 -9.57
C ALA A 147 -3.02 16.12 -9.27
N SER A 148 -3.57 17.33 -9.47
CA SER A 148 -2.89 18.57 -9.07
C SER A 148 -2.83 18.75 -7.56
N ASN A 149 -3.85 18.33 -6.80
CA ASN A 149 -3.83 18.40 -5.34
C ASN A 149 -2.83 17.40 -4.73
N ALA A 150 -2.68 16.20 -5.29
CA ALA A 150 -1.64 15.26 -4.89
C ALA A 150 -0.22 15.78 -5.16
N LEU A 151 -0.05 16.63 -6.19
CA LEU A 151 1.21 17.30 -6.53
C LEU A 151 1.51 18.55 -5.68
N ILE A 152 0.49 19.21 -5.12
CA ILE A 152 0.65 20.42 -4.28
C ILE A 152 0.92 20.08 -2.80
N ILE A 153 0.55 18.87 -2.36
CA ILE A 153 0.77 18.39 -0.99
C ILE A 153 2.16 17.74 -0.80
N LEU A 154 2.87 17.44 -1.89
CA LEU A 154 4.27 16.95 -1.91
C LEU A 154 5.26 18.09 -2.09
#